data_AF-A0A1J4JZ29-F1
#
_entry.id   AF-A0A1J4JZ29-F1
#
_cell.length_a   1.000
_cell.length_b   1.000
_cell.length_c   1.000
_cell.angle_alpha   90.00
_cell.angle_beta   90.00
_cell.angle_gamma   90.00
#
_symmetry.space_group_name_H-M   'P 1'
#
loop_
_entity.id
_entity.type
_entity.pdbx_description
1 polymer ?
#
loop_
_entity_poly.entity_id
_entity_poly.type
_entity_poly.pdbx_seq_one_letter_code
_entity_poly.pdbx_strand_id
1 'polypeptide(L)'
;MIKSNLEAIKTKKIEAWMLDHTDIAPCLVIDTQESYCNSLKKTIKQFNSERKKTHDQEMQRLKKFIRDLNKNVKIVEKELSILTEIPIADVPYLCYSDINFSLFQRKLTFVRLRVQKNQIQIATKKYGFFNDKLKDAHEFLRLFSDSDSLPCDQIYHLNDFYDYDFHLQAAISKHENNLKYLIPLEKRMAHVAKKLPRAKWAIDFKLFLNDAIKSGMKRINPDMFYFTPDENELEVSKCFFCHKSPIRPIVDCVLKNINTYTHSKDFVKQLLIKSFQLMPDRDKMTQDEMSICLLIFFRTLFNRCYELYSSLFKPKLPSGLQKLEDMGKMNANSFDIPLEMVGLEKPPENESIQLVFSRNKYFLKASQYFIYSMFMANPIDALFYVHEGILAINKAALINRGILSDDEETIEKKDIYQSEAQNEGNEAQNEGNEASNEGNEASNEGNEASNEGNETTNGKNCENKKENKSKGADSKNEINIQNSFLSLESLNKKQILTKDELENQAKQLICFDDMFVLLLGTIVCDEKPDIFYLSWFISTFSPKQCLSPPFEYAAANLEALSDHCMRFEAPSEQKDI
;
A
#
# COMPACT_ATOMS: atom_id res chain seq x y z
N MET A 1 61.59 30.19 -54.56
CA MET A 1 61.91 29.40 -53.36
C MET A 1 61.14 29.86 -52.12
N ILE A 2 61.25 31.12 -51.68
CA ILE A 2 60.56 31.63 -50.46
C ILE A 2 59.04 31.48 -50.52
N LYS A 3 58.38 31.85 -51.63
CA LYS A 3 56.93 31.67 -51.80
C LYS A 3 56.48 30.20 -51.69
N SER A 4 57.27 29.27 -52.26
CA SER A 4 56.98 27.84 -52.21
C SER A 4 57.06 27.30 -50.77
N ASN A 5 58.07 27.74 -50.00
CA ASN A 5 58.22 27.35 -48.59
C ASN A 5 57.07 27.91 -47.72
N LEU A 6 56.59 29.12 -47.99
CA LEU A 6 55.47 29.71 -47.26
C LEU A 6 54.16 28.95 -47.52
N GLU A 7 53.86 28.60 -48.77
CA GLU A 7 52.67 27.79 -49.08
C GLU A 7 52.75 26.41 -48.43
N ALA A 8 53.91 25.74 -48.46
CA ALA A 8 54.09 24.46 -47.79
C ALA A 8 53.86 24.53 -46.26
N ILE A 9 54.21 25.65 -45.62
CA ILE A 9 53.91 25.89 -44.20
C ILE A 9 52.40 26.06 -43.98
N LYS A 10 51.71 26.81 -44.85
CA LYS A 10 50.26 26.99 -44.77
C LYS A 10 49.51 25.68 -44.96
N THR A 11 49.90 24.87 -45.94
CA THR A 11 49.34 23.53 -46.16
C THR A 11 49.48 22.65 -44.93
N LYS A 12 50.67 22.60 -44.32
CA LYS A 12 50.87 21.83 -43.08
C LYS A 12 50.03 22.34 -41.90
N LYS A 13 49.80 23.66 -41.82
CA LYS A 13 48.95 24.25 -40.77
C LYS A 13 47.49 23.83 -40.93
N ILE A 14 46.93 23.89 -42.15
CA ILE A 14 45.54 23.47 -42.38
C ILE A 14 45.38 21.96 -42.21
N GLU A 15 46.35 21.15 -42.64
CA GLU A 15 46.36 19.70 -42.40
C GLU A 15 46.38 19.37 -40.90
N ALA A 16 47.23 20.05 -40.12
CA ALA A 16 47.24 19.92 -38.67
C ALA A 16 45.90 20.35 -38.06
N TRP A 17 45.31 21.46 -38.53
CA TRP A 17 43.99 21.89 -38.07
C TRP A 17 42.91 20.85 -38.37
N MET A 18 42.92 20.24 -39.56
CA MET A 18 41.96 19.18 -39.92
C MET A 18 42.13 17.93 -39.06
N LEU A 19 43.37 17.58 -38.68
CA LEU A 19 43.66 16.48 -37.76
C LEU A 19 43.18 16.78 -36.33
N ASP A 20 43.27 18.03 -35.89
CA ASP A 20 42.79 18.46 -34.57
C ASP A 20 41.26 18.62 -34.52
N HIS A 21 40.60 18.70 -35.68
CA HIS A 21 39.17 18.99 -35.83
C HIS A 21 38.46 17.96 -36.71
N THR A 22 38.73 16.67 -36.48
CA THR A 22 38.22 15.56 -37.30
C THR A 22 36.70 15.56 -37.48
N ASP A 23 35.95 16.08 -36.50
CA ASP A 23 34.49 16.06 -36.50
C ASP A 23 33.87 17.13 -37.42
N ILE A 24 34.59 18.23 -37.69
CA ILE A 24 34.10 19.34 -38.51
C ILE A 24 34.89 19.51 -39.81
N ALA A 25 36.10 18.96 -39.91
CA ALA A 25 36.90 18.97 -41.14
C ALA A 25 36.13 18.48 -42.38
N PRO A 26 35.24 17.47 -42.32
CA PRO A 26 34.45 17.03 -43.47
C PRO A 26 33.51 18.10 -44.06
N CYS A 27 33.15 19.13 -43.29
CA CYS A 27 32.33 20.24 -43.78
C CYS A 27 33.12 21.21 -44.67
N LEU A 28 34.46 21.14 -44.67
CA LEU A 28 35.31 22.03 -45.44
C LEU A 28 35.57 21.46 -46.84
N VAL A 29 35.01 22.11 -47.85
CA VAL A 29 35.22 21.76 -49.26
C VAL A 29 36.33 22.63 -49.85
N ILE A 30 37.21 22.02 -50.63
CA ILE A 30 38.43 22.65 -51.14
C ILE A 30 38.40 22.64 -52.68
N ASP A 31 38.40 23.82 -53.28
CA ASP A 31 38.64 23.98 -54.71
C ASP A 31 40.08 24.45 -54.94
N THR A 32 40.89 23.62 -55.60
CA THR A 32 42.27 23.98 -55.94
C THR A 32 42.32 24.95 -57.12
N GLN A 33 43.33 25.82 -57.15
CA GLN A 33 43.56 26.74 -58.26
C GLN A 33 43.63 26.03 -59.61
N GLU A 34 44.23 24.84 -59.65
CA GLU A 34 44.34 24.04 -60.86
C GLU A 34 42.96 23.57 -61.34
N SER A 35 42.15 22.98 -60.44
CA SER A 35 40.78 22.57 -60.74
C SER A 35 39.93 23.75 -61.23
N TYR A 36 40.02 24.89 -60.55
CA TYR A 36 39.25 26.09 -60.88
C TYR A 36 39.68 26.74 -62.21
N CYS A 37 40.98 26.88 -62.45
CA CYS A 37 41.49 27.49 -63.69
C CYS A 37 41.20 26.61 -64.91
N ASN A 38 41.36 25.30 -64.78
CA ASN A 38 41.15 24.34 -65.87
C ASN A 38 39.67 24.18 -66.22
N SER A 39 38.78 24.12 -65.23
CA SER A 39 37.34 23.94 -65.47
C SER A 39 36.66 25.17 -66.08
N LEU A 40 37.12 26.39 -65.75
CA LEU A 40 36.42 27.62 -66.10
C LEU A 40 37.16 28.51 -67.12
N LYS A 41 38.33 28.09 -67.63
CA LYS A 41 39.22 28.90 -68.49
C LYS A 41 39.53 30.28 -67.88
N LYS A 42 39.66 30.34 -66.55
CA LYS A 42 39.85 31.58 -65.79
C LYS A 42 41.33 31.90 -65.55
N THR A 43 41.65 33.18 -65.36
CA THR A 43 43.00 33.65 -65.03
C THR A 43 43.29 33.58 -63.53
N ILE A 44 44.56 33.51 -63.13
CA ILE A 44 44.99 33.54 -61.71
C ILE A 44 44.44 34.78 -60.97
N LYS A 45 44.35 35.92 -61.65
CA LYS A 45 43.74 37.14 -61.08
C LYS A 45 42.27 36.94 -60.72
N GLN A 46 41.52 36.24 -61.58
CA GLN A 46 40.12 35.90 -61.34
C GLN A 46 39.98 34.88 -60.21
N PHE A 47 40.90 33.90 -60.09
CA PHE A 47 40.93 32.98 -58.96
C PHE A 47 41.13 33.71 -57.62
N ASN A 48 42.16 34.57 -57.52
CA ASN A 48 42.42 35.32 -56.28
C ASN A 48 41.25 36.23 -55.88
N SER A 49 40.60 36.85 -56.87
CA SER A 49 39.40 37.66 -56.64
C SER A 49 38.23 36.82 -56.14
N GLU A 50 37.99 35.65 -56.72
CA GLU A 50 36.92 34.75 -56.27
C GLU A 50 37.23 34.17 -54.89
N ARG A 51 38.47 33.74 -54.62
CA ARG A 51 38.91 33.27 -53.30
C ARG A 51 38.57 34.26 -52.21
N LYS A 52 39.01 35.52 -52.39
CA LYS A 52 38.73 36.59 -51.44
C LYS A 52 37.22 36.78 -51.23
N LYS A 53 36.47 36.86 -52.32
CA LYS A 53 35.02 37.03 -52.30
C LYS A 53 34.32 35.87 -51.57
N THR A 54 34.67 34.63 -51.87
CA THR A 54 34.10 33.43 -51.22
C THR A 54 34.45 33.39 -49.73
N HIS A 55 35.70 33.66 -49.37
CA HIS A 55 36.12 33.69 -47.96
C HIS A 55 35.41 34.81 -47.18
N ASP A 56 35.32 36.01 -47.76
CA ASP A 56 34.58 37.12 -47.17
C ASP A 56 33.08 36.75 -47.00
N GLN A 57 32.48 36.07 -47.98
CA GLN A 57 31.11 35.59 -47.91
C GLN A 57 30.92 34.54 -46.81
N GLU A 58 31.80 33.54 -46.71
CA GLU A 58 31.74 32.53 -45.65
C GLU A 58 31.92 33.14 -44.26
N MET A 59 32.83 34.09 -44.09
CA MET A 59 32.96 34.83 -42.82
C MET A 59 31.67 35.57 -42.45
N GLN A 60 30.98 36.18 -43.41
CA GLN A 60 29.71 36.86 -43.13
C GLN A 60 28.59 35.87 -42.81
N ARG A 61 28.54 34.72 -43.50
CA ARG A 61 27.60 33.63 -43.21
C ARG A 61 27.84 33.07 -41.80
N LEU A 62 29.08 32.77 -41.43
CA LEU A 62 29.47 32.34 -40.08
C LEU A 62 29.09 33.35 -39.02
N LYS A 63 29.37 34.65 -39.21
CA LYS A 63 28.98 35.70 -38.27
C LYS A 63 27.47 35.80 -38.08
N LYS A 64 26.68 35.62 -39.15
CA LYS A 64 25.22 35.56 -39.05
C LYS A 64 24.78 34.30 -38.29
N PHE A 65 25.32 33.15 -38.67
CA PHE A 65 25.02 31.86 -38.04
C PHE A 65 25.33 31.85 -36.53
N ILE A 66 26.49 32.37 -36.13
CA ILE A 66 26.87 32.55 -34.72
C ILE A 66 25.86 33.43 -33.98
N ARG A 67 25.36 34.53 -34.58
CA ARG A 67 24.34 35.36 -33.95
C ARG A 67 23.02 34.61 -33.77
N ASP A 68 22.63 33.82 -34.75
CA ASP A 68 21.41 33.01 -34.72
C ASP A 68 21.52 31.88 -33.67
N LEU A 69 22.66 31.19 -33.60
CA LEU A 69 22.95 30.19 -32.56
C LEU A 69 22.93 30.81 -31.17
N ASN A 70 23.60 31.94 -30.95
CA ASN A 70 23.57 32.64 -29.65
C ASN A 70 22.14 33.03 -29.24
N LYS A 71 21.30 33.44 -30.19
CA LYS A 71 19.88 33.70 -29.93
C LYS A 71 19.15 32.42 -29.50
N ASN A 72 19.39 31.31 -30.18
CA ASN A 72 18.78 30.02 -29.84
C ASN A 72 19.25 29.48 -28.48
N VAL A 73 20.54 29.60 -28.15
CA VAL A 73 21.08 29.27 -26.82
C VAL A 73 20.34 30.04 -25.74
N LYS A 74 20.19 31.36 -25.87
CA LYS A 74 19.44 32.19 -24.90
C LYS A 74 17.98 31.80 -24.77
N ILE A 75 17.33 31.39 -25.86
CA ILE A 75 15.94 30.89 -25.82
C ILE A 75 15.86 29.61 -25.00
N VAL A 76 16.78 28.66 -25.25
CA VAL A 76 16.81 27.37 -24.55
C VAL A 76 17.24 27.53 -23.08
N GLU A 77 18.16 28.45 -22.76
CA GLU A 77 18.50 28.80 -21.38
C GLU A 77 17.28 29.30 -20.62
N LYS A 78 16.49 30.18 -21.23
CA LYS A 78 15.23 30.65 -20.65
C LYS A 78 14.23 29.52 -20.46
N GLU A 79 14.11 28.62 -21.43
CA GLU A 79 13.24 27.43 -21.33
C GLU A 79 13.69 26.51 -20.19
N LEU A 80 14.99 26.24 -20.07
CA LEU A 80 15.55 25.45 -18.97
C LEU A 80 15.28 26.11 -17.62
N SER A 81 15.49 27.43 -17.49
CA SER A 81 15.18 28.17 -16.26
C SER A 81 13.72 27.95 -15.84
N ILE A 82 12.78 28.16 -16.77
CA ILE A 82 11.35 27.96 -16.54
C ILE A 82 11.06 26.50 -16.12
N LEU A 83 11.64 25.53 -16.81
CA LEU A 83 11.42 24.11 -16.51
C LEU A 83 11.99 23.67 -15.16
N THR A 84 13.11 24.26 -14.74
CA THR A 84 13.73 24.01 -13.44
C THR A 84 13.03 24.70 -12.28
N GLU A 85 12.34 25.82 -12.55
CA GLU A 85 11.51 26.53 -11.56
C GLU A 85 10.19 25.82 -11.28
N ILE A 86 9.70 24.98 -12.20
CA ILE A 86 8.49 24.18 -11.98
C ILE A 86 8.76 23.16 -10.87
N PRO A 87 8.02 23.20 -9.75
CA PRO A 87 8.21 22.26 -8.66
C PRO A 87 7.97 20.84 -9.14
N ILE A 88 8.79 19.91 -8.66
CA ILE A 88 8.66 18.48 -8.94
C ILE A 88 7.22 18.08 -8.57
N ALA A 89 6.51 17.51 -9.54
CA ALA A 89 5.13 17.08 -9.33
C ALA A 89 5.08 16.08 -8.16
N ASP A 90 4.48 16.51 -7.06
CA ASP A 90 4.30 15.69 -5.87
C ASP A 90 2.92 15.01 -5.89
N VAL A 91 2.81 13.88 -5.20
CA VAL A 91 1.52 13.19 -5.03
C VAL A 91 0.62 14.12 -4.21
N PRO A 92 -0.57 14.50 -4.71
CA PRO A 92 -1.46 15.38 -3.97
C PRO A 92 -1.91 14.72 -2.67
N TYR A 93 -2.57 15.48 -1.80
CA TYR A 93 -3.18 14.92 -0.59
C TYR A 93 -4.14 13.79 -1.00
N LEU A 94 -3.80 12.57 -0.62
CA LEU A 94 -4.57 11.36 -0.95
C LEU A 94 -5.78 11.31 -0.01
N CYS A 95 -6.81 12.06 -0.40
CA CYS A 95 -8.03 12.24 0.35
C CYS A 95 -9.19 11.49 -0.29
N TYR A 96 -8.98 10.21 -0.60
CA TYR A 96 -9.98 9.36 -1.22
C TYR A 96 -10.20 8.13 -0.35
N SER A 97 -11.47 7.78 -0.13
CA SER A 97 -11.82 6.55 0.59
C SER A 97 -11.50 5.32 -0.25
N ASP A 98 -11.78 5.39 -1.56
CA ASP A 98 -11.41 4.35 -2.53
C ASP A 98 -9.90 4.37 -2.84
N ILE A 99 -9.24 3.22 -2.65
CA ILE A 99 -7.82 3.03 -2.93
C ILE A 99 -7.48 3.23 -4.41
N ASN A 100 -8.39 2.88 -5.33
CA ASN A 100 -8.21 3.02 -6.77
C ASN A 100 -8.07 4.50 -7.17
N PHE A 101 -8.79 5.40 -6.50
CA PHE A 101 -8.67 6.84 -6.73
C PHE A 101 -7.32 7.37 -6.22
N SER A 102 -6.83 6.85 -5.11
CA SER A 102 -5.48 7.17 -4.62
C SER A 102 -4.40 6.69 -5.58
N LEU A 103 -4.52 5.46 -6.10
CA LEU A 103 -3.62 4.91 -7.13
C LEU A 103 -3.70 5.72 -8.43
N PHE A 104 -4.90 6.15 -8.83
CA PHE A 104 -5.09 6.99 -10.02
C PHE A 104 -4.35 8.33 -9.90
N GLN A 105 -4.39 8.98 -8.74
CA GLN A 105 -3.63 10.22 -8.50
C GLN A 105 -2.12 9.99 -8.56
N ARG A 106 -1.63 8.87 -8.02
CA ARG A 106 -0.21 8.49 -8.14
C ARG A 106 0.19 8.28 -9.60
N LYS A 107 -0.64 7.59 -10.39
CA LYS A 107 -0.44 7.40 -11.84
C LYS A 107 -0.40 8.75 -12.56
N LEU A 108 -1.32 9.68 -12.26
CA LEU A 108 -1.32 11.04 -12.82
C LEU A 108 -0.03 11.81 -12.47
N THR A 109 0.41 11.78 -11.21
CA THR A 109 1.68 12.40 -10.79
C THR A 109 2.87 11.80 -11.53
N PHE A 110 2.91 10.48 -11.69
CA PHE A 110 3.96 9.82 -12.49
C PHE A 110 3.98 10.28 -13.94
N VAL A 111 2.82 10.40 -14.60
CA VAL A 111 2.72 10.92 -15.98
C VAL A 111 3.24 12.36 -16.05
N ARG A 112 2.90 13.22 -15.09
CA ARG A 112 3.42 14.60 -15.01
C ARG A 112 4.94 14.64 -14.89
N LEU A 113 5.53 13.81 -14.03
CA LEU A 113 6.98 13.69 -13.91
C LEU A 113 7.63 13.22 -15.21
N ARG A 114 6.99 12.29 -15.93
CA ARG A 114 7.48 11.84 -17.24
C ARG A 114 7.39 12.93 -18.31
N VAL A 115 6.35 13.77 -18.30
CA VAL A 115 6.24 14.94 -19.17
C VAL A 115 7.38 15.92 -18.88
N GLN A 116 7.55 16.34 -17.62
CA GLN A 116 8.60 17.28 -17.23
C GLN A 116 10.01 16.75 -17.57
N LYS A 117 10.28 15.47 -17.29
CA LYS A 117 11.56 14.82 -17.63
C LYS A 117 11.85 14.88 -19.13
N ASN A 118 10.89 14.57 -19.99
CA ASN A 118 11.11 14.62 -21.45
C ASN A 118 11.30 16.07 -21.94
N GLN A 119 10.58 17.04 -21.39
CA GLN A 119 10.77 18.47 -21.71
C GLN A 119 12.19 18.93 -21.35
N ILE A 120 12.66 18.63 -20.13
CA ILE A 120 14.03 18.95 -19.70
C ILE A 120 15.05 18.28 -20.63
N GLN A 121 14.87 17.00 -20.97
CA GLN A 121 15.78 16.29 -21.88
C GLN A 121 15.86 16.92 -23.27
N ILE A 122 14.74 17.37 -23.84
CA ILE A 122 14.72 18.10 -25.11
C ILE A 122 15.51 19.40 -24.99
N ALA A 123 15.21 20.20 -23.97
CA ALA A 123 15.87 21.49 -23.75
C ALA A 123 17.38 21.32 -23.49
N THR A 124 17.80 20.35 -22.67
CA THR A 124 19.21 20.04 -22.43
C THR A 124 19.94 19.59 -23.70
N LYS A 125 19.32 18.73 -24.52
CA LYS A 125 19.90 18.30 -25.80
C LYS A 125 20.02 19.44 -26.80
N LYS A 126 19.00 20.31 -26.91
CA LYS A 126 19.06 21.53 -27.72
C LYS A 126 20.19 22.45 -27.26
N TYR A 127 20.32 22.65 -25.95
CA TYR A 127 21.37 23.49 -25.37
C TYR A 127 22.77 22.97 -25.67
N GLY A 128 23.01 21.68 -25.44
CA GLY A 128 24.30 21.04 -25.77
C GLY A 128 24.62 21.17 -27.25
N PHE A 129 23.66 20.79 -28.11
CA PHE A 129 23.83 20.86 -29.56
C PHE A 129 24.15 22.27 -30.07
N PHE A 130 23.43 23.30 -29.61
CA PHE A 130 23.69 24.67 -30.03
C PHE A 130 25.04 25.20 -29.54
N ASN A 131 25.48 24.81 -28.35
CA ASN A 131 26.81 25.20 -27.85
C ASN A 131 27.95 24.51 -28.59
N ASP A 132 27.80 23.22 -28.90
CA ASP A 132 28.78 22.48 -29.71
C ASP A 132 28.90 23.12 -31.09
N LYS A 133 27.77 23.37 -31.77
CA LYS A 133 27.75 24.08 -33.06
C LYS A 133 28.29 25.50 -33.00
N LEU A 134 28.07 26.20 -31.89
CA LEU A 134 28.61 27.54 -31.68
C LEU A 134 30.14 27.51 -31.57
N LYS A 135 30.69 26.54 -30.84
CA LYS A 135 32.14 26.29 -30.75
C LYS A 135 32.73 25.99 -32.12
N ASP A 136 32.11 25.08 -32.87
CA ASP A 136 32.55 24.71 -34.23
C ASP A 136 32.55 25.93 -35.16
N ALA A 137 31.49 26.75 -35.11
CA ALA A 137 31.37 27.95 -35.93
C ALA A 137 32.44 29.00 -35.58
N HIS A 138 32.83 29.09 -34.31
CA HIS A 138 33.93 29.94 -33.88
C HIS A 138 35.29 29.45 -34.36
N GLU A 139 35.54 28.13 -34.37
CA GLU A 139 36.78 27.56 -34.92
C GLU A 139 36.88 27.81 -36.42
N PHE A 140 35.80 27.63 -37.19
CA PHE A 140 35.78 28.03 -38.60
C PHE A 140 36.00 29.53 -38.78
N LEU A 141 35.32 30.38 -37.99
CA LEU A 141 35.49 31.83 -38.10
C LEU A 141 36.95 32.24 -37.83
N ARG A 142 37.60 31.61 -36.85
CA ARG A 142 39.02 31.82 -36.55
C ARG A 142 39.90 31.40 -37.73
N LEU A 143 39.65 30.23 -38.30
CA LEU A 143 40.37 29.71 -39.46
C LEU A 143 40.28 30.66 -40.68
N PHE A 144 39.08 31.16 -41.00
CA PHE A 144 38.89 32.10 -42.11
C PHE A 144 39.41 33.52 -41.83
N SER A 145 39.48 33.93 -40.55
CA SER A 145 39.99 35.25 -40.17
C SER A 145 41.52 35.32 -40.15
N ASP A 146 42.19 34.18 -40.00
CA ASP A 146 43.65 34.10 -40.02
C ASP A 146 44.17 34.00 -41.47
N SER A 147 44.60 35.14 -42.01
CA SER A 147 45.14 35.24 -43.37
C SER A 147 46.37 34.34 -43.61
N ASP A 148 47.04 33.89 -42.54
CA ASP A 148 48.23 33.05 -42.61
C ASP A 148 47.95 31.56 -42.41
N SER A 149 46.70 31.17 -42.13
CA SER A 149 46.31 29.77 -41.92
C SER A 149 45.84 29.07 -43.21
N LEU A 150 45.33 29.81 -44.19
CA LEU A 150 44.81 29.23 -45.43
C LEU A 150 45.80 29.38 -46.61
N PRO A 151 46.14 28.28 -47.32
CA PRO A 151 46.87 28.31 -48.58
C PRO A 151 46.30 29.31 -49.59
N CYS A 152 47.18 29.96 -50.36
CA CYS A 152 46.78 31.00 -51.31
C CYS A 152 46.23 30.43 -52.62
N ASP A 153 46.51 29.16 -52.91
CA ASP A 153 46.14 28.42 -54.12
C ASP A 153 44.87 27.56 -53.94
N GLN A 154 44.13 27.74 -52.84
CA GLN A 154 42.91 26.99 -52.52
C GLN A 154 41.76 27.92 -52.12
N ILE A 155 40.55 27.57 -52.56
CA ILE A 155 39.29 28.19 -52.13
C ILE A 155 38.57 27.21 -51.23
N TYR A 156 38.52 27.55 -49.94
CA TYR A 156 37.69 26.87 -48.95
C TYR A 156 36.28 27.42 -48.89
N HIS A 157 35.30 26.54 -48.79
CA HIS A 157 33.92 26.87 -48.46
C HIS A 157 33.30 25.80 -47.56
N LEU A 158 32.22 26.15 -46.85
CA LEU A 158 31.55 25.23 -45.93
C LEU A 158 30.31 24.64 -46.60
N ASN A 159 30.28 23.31 -46.72
CA ASN A 159 29.13 22.57 -47.19
C ASN A 159 28.42 21.86 -46.02
N ASP A 160 27.09 21.84 -46.05
CA ASP A 160 26.19 21.21 -45.06
C ASP A 160 26.35 21.64 -43.59
N PHE A 161 27.35 22.48 -43.25
CA PHE A 161 27.58 22.95 -41.88
C PHE A 161 26.40 23.75 -41.30
N TYR A 162 25.71 24.49 -42.14
CA TYR A 162 24.60 25.36 -41.75
C TYR A 162 23.27 24.62 -41.62
N ASP A 163 23.15 23.39 -42.14
CA ASP A 163 21.96 22.55 -42.01
C ASP A 163 22.12 21.64 -40.79
N TYR A 164 21.48 22.03 -39.69
CA TYR A 164 21.62 21.36 -38.42
C TYR A 164 20.30 20.77 -37.91
N ASP A 165 19.20 21.01 -38.62
CA ASP A 165 17.85 20.63 -38.20
C ASP A 165 17.70 19.11 -38.15
N PHE A 166 18.27 18.38 -39.13
CA PHE A 166 18.18 16.92 -39.18
C PHE A 166 18.83 16.25 -37.95
N HIS A 167 20.06 16.63 -37.61
CA HIS A 167 20.80 16.04 -36.49
C HIS A 167 20.16 16.38 -35.15
N LEU A 168 19.73 17.65 -34.99
CA LEU A 168 19.03 18.07 -33.79
C LEU A 168 17.71 17.31 -33.63
N GLN A 169 16.93 17.21 -34.72
CA GLN A 169 15.65 16.50 -34.73
C GLN A 169 15.84 15.02 -34.39
N ALA A 170 16.86 14.37 -34.95
CA ALA A 170 17.18 12.97 -34.62
C ALA A 170 17.45 12.82 -33.11
N ALA A 171 18.22 13.73 -32.51
CA ALA A 171 18.57 13.67 -31.09
C ALA A 171 17.37 13.84 -30.14
N ILE A 172 16.35 14.61 -30.54
CA ILE A 172 15.19 14.94 -29.70
C ILE A 172 13.92 14.16 -30.05
N SER A 173 13.84 13.56 -31.24
CA SER A 173 12.66 12.88 -31.80
C SER A 173 11.99 11.89 -30.83
N LYS A 174 12.79 11.06 -30.16
CA LYS A 174 12.30 10.10 -29.15
C LYS A 174 11.50 10.79 -28.03
N HIS A 175 12.01 11.90 -27.51
CA HIS A 175 11.36 12.63 -26.42
C HIS A 175 10.13 13.39 -26.91
N GLU A 176 10.18 13.96 -28.11
CA GLU A 176 9.03 14.62 -28.71
C GLU A 176 7.89 13.64 -28.97
N ASN A 177 8.19 12.45 -29.50
CA ASN A 177 7.21 11.40 -29.71
C ASN A 177 6.57 10.94 -28.39
N ASN A 178 7.38 10.80 -27.32
CA ASN A 178 6.84 10.54 -25.98
C ASN A 178 5.90 11.66 -25.52
N LEU A 179 6.26 12.94 -25.73
CA LEU A 179 5.42 14.07 -25.31
C LEU A 179 4.10 14.15 -26.09
N LYS A 180 4.09 13.79 -27.38
CA LYS A 180 2.86 13.72 -28.20
C LYS A 180 1.82 12.79 -27.58
N TYR A 181 2.25 11.70 -26.93
CA TYR A 181 1.36 10.78 -26.23
C TYR A 181 1.06 11.21 -24.78
N LEU A 182 2.11 11.57 -24.03
CA LEU A 182 2.00 11.82 -22.58
C LEU A 182 1.19 13.09 -22.25
N ILE A 183 1.28 14.15 -23.05
CA ILE A 183 0.56 15.40 -22.78
C ILE A 183 -0.97 15.22 -22.90
N PRO A 184 -1.52 14.62 -23.99
CA PRO A 184 -2.94 14.29 -24.05
C PRO A 184 -3.39 13.34 -22.93
N LEU A 185 -2.58 12.34 -22.61
CA LEU A 185 -2.87 11.41 -21.52
C LEU A 185 -2.98 12.14 -20.16
N GLU A 186 -2.01 12.99 -19.84
CA GLU A 186 -2.02 13.81 -18.62
C GLU A 186 -3.29 14.65 -18.54
N LYS A 187 -3.67 15.32 -19.63
CA LYS A 187 -4.88 16.16 -19.68
C LYS A 187 -6.16 15.36 -19.42
N ARG A 188 -6.30 14.18 -20.04
CA ARG A 188 -7.45 13.28 -19.82
C ARG A 188 -7.49 12.81 -18.37
N MET A 189 -6.36 12.37 -17.84
CA MET A 189 -6.27 11.90 -16.45
C MET A 189 -6.56 13.03 -15.46
N ALA A 190 -6.03 14.23 -15.68
CA ALA A 190 -6.28 15.41 -14.87
C ALA A 190 -7.77 15.82 -14.89
N HIS A 191 -8.45 15.66 -16.03
CA HIS A 191 -9.89 15.90 -16.12
C HIS A 191 -10.71 14.90 -15.29
N VAL A 192 -10.36 13.61 -15.34
CA VAL A 192 -10.99 12.57 -14.52
C VAL A 192 -10.71 12.82 -13.03
N ALA A 193 -9.45 13.09 -12.67
CA ALA A 193 -9.00 13.38 -11.30
C ALA A 193 -9.81 14.48 -10.62
N LYS A 194 -10.22 15.53 -11.35
CA LYS A 194 -11.03 16.64 -10.81
C LYS A 194 -12.45 16.24 -10.42
N LYS A 195 -12.97 15.15 -11.00
CA LYS A 195 -14.33 14.65 -10.76
C LYS A 195 -14.40 13.58 -9.68
N LEU A 196 -13.24 13.07 -9.22
CA LEU A 196 -13.20 12.01 -8.22
C LEU A 196 -13.77 12.53 -6.88
N PRO A 197 -14.69 11.78 -6.24
CA PRO A 197 -15.25 12.19 -4.97
C PRO A 197 -14.17 12.15 -3.90
N ARG A 198 -14.03 13.25 -3.15
CA ARG A 198 -13.14 13.28 -1.99
C ARG A 198 -13.79 12.53 -0.83
N ALA A 199 -12.94 11.96 0.03
CA ALA A 199 -13.37 11.34 1.28
C ALA A 199 -14.11 12.36 2.15
N LYS A 200 -15.14 11.90 2.86
CA LYS A 200 -15.97 12.77 3.72
C LYS A 200 -15.12 13.53 4.74
N TRP A 201 -14.17 12.85 5.38
CA TRP A 201 -13.28 13.45 6.37
C TRP A 201 -12.41 14.57 5.80
N ALA A 202 -12.15 14.58 4.50
CA ALA A 202 -11.36 15.62 3.84
C ALA A 202 -12.18 16.87 3.49
N ILE A 203 -13.50 16.71 3.40
CA ILE A 203 -14.45 17.80 3.12
C ILE A 203 -14.88 18.43 4.45
N ASP A 204 -15.33 17.59 5.39
CA ASP A 204 -15.79 17.99 6.72
C ASP A 204 -15.49 16.86 7.72
N PHE A 205 -14.35 16.98 8.42
CA PHE A 205 -13.92 16.01 9.42
C PHE A 205 -14.92 15.86 10.56
N LYS A 206 -15.56 16.95 10.99
CA LYS A 206 -16.50 16.93 12.12
C LYS A 206 -17.77 16.18 11.74
N LEU A 207 -18.31 16.44 10.56
CA LEU A 207 -19.49 15.71 10.07
C LEU A 207 -19.17 14.22 9.91
N PHE A 208 -18.03 13.88 9.30
CA PHE A 208 -17.59 12.49 9.19
C PHE A 208 -17.46 11.80 10.55
N LEU A 209 -16.81 12.44 11.52
CA LEU A 209 -16.62 11.85 12.84
C LEU A 209 -17.95 11.62 13.56
N ASN A 210 -18.90 12.55 13.44
CA ASN A 210 -20.24 12.36 13.99
C ASN A 210 -20.98 11.18 13.35
N ASP A 211 -20.83 10.99 12.03
CA ASP A 211 -21.38 9.82 11.33
C ASP A 211 -20.74 8.51 11.85
N ALA A 212 -19.42 8.51 12.04
CA ALA A 212 -18.68 7.36 12.58
C ALA A 212 -19.12 7.02 14.02
N ILE A 213 -19.25 8.02 14.89
CA ILE A 213 -19.74 7.83 16.27
C ILE A 213 -21.17 7.28 16.26
N LYS A 214 -22.07 7.82 15.43
CA LYS A 214 -23.44 7.31 15.29
C LYS A 214 -23.48 5.87 14.75
N SER A 215 -22.53 5.50 13.89
CA SER A 215 -22.35 4.11 13.45
C SER A 215 -21.95 3.22 14.61
N GLY A 216 -20.94 3.62 15.40
CA GLY A 216 -20.51 2.92 16.60
C GLY A 216 -21.61 2.76 17.65
N MET A 217 -22.43 3.80 17.87
CA MET A 217 -23.55 3.78 18.83
C MET A 217 -24.58 2.70 18.51
N LYS A 218 -24.74 2.32 17.25
CA LYS A 218 -25.67 1.26 16.83
C LYS A 218 -25.12 -0.14 17.09
N ARG A 219 -23.81 -0.27 17.27
CA ARG A 219 -23.08 -1.56 17.35
C ARG A 219 -22.45 -1.80 18.72
N ILE A 220 -22.42 -0.80 19.59
CA ILE A 220 -21.79 -0.90 20.90
C ILE A 220 -22.52 -1.94 21.77
N ASN A 221 -21.76 -2.87 22.34
CA ASN A 221 -22.21 -3.70 23.43
C ASN A 221 -22.19 -2.83 24.71
N PRO A 222 -23.35 -2.60 25.36
CA PRO A 222 -23.44 -1.68 26.49
C PRO A 222 -22.75 -2.20 27.77
N ASP A 223 -22.59 -3.52 27.91
CA ASP A 223 -21.93 -4.11 29.09
C ASP A 223 -20.41 -4.00 28.96
N MET A 224 -19.89 -4.16 27.75
CA MET A 224 -18.45 -4.10 27.47
C MET A 224 -17.96 -2.70 27.11
N PHE A 225 -18.86 -1.79 26.69
CA PHE A 225 -18.54 -0.53 26.00
C PHE A 225 -17.59 -0.73 24.81
N TYR A 226 -17.82 -1.80 24.05
CA TYR A 226 -16.97 -2.24 22.95
C TYR A 226 -17.80 -2.51 21.70
N PHE A 227 -17.21 -2.28 20.53
CA PHE A 227 -17.72 -2.75 19.24
C PHE A 227 -16.54 -3.17 18.36
N THR A 228 -16.77 -4.11 17.45
CA THR A 228 -15.73 -4.59 16.52
C THR A 228 -15.27 -3.47 15.57
N PRO A 229 -13.97 -3.40 15.22
CA PRO A 229 -13.45 -2.41 14.28
C PRO A 229 -14.26 -2.33 12.97
N ASP A 230 -14.33 -1.15 12.36
CA ASP A 230 -15.02 -0.95 11.07
C ASP A 230 -14.25 -0.06 10.10
N GLU A 231 -14.82 0.13 8.91
CA GLU A 231 -14.24 0.98 7.85
C GLU A 231 -14.06 2.44 8.28
N ASN A 232 -14.83 2.95 9.26
CA ASN A 232 -14.65 4.33 9.72
C ASN A 232 -13.32 4.49 10.45
N GLU A 233 -12.85 3.47 11.18
CA GLU A 233 -11.52 3.49 11.80
C GLU A 233 -10.40 3.57 10.75
N LEU A 234 -10.56 2.85 9.64
CA LEU A 234 -9.64 2.94 8.51
C LEU A 234 -9.62 4.35 7.89
N GLU A 235 -10.78 4.98 7.75
CA GLU A 235 -10.89 6.35 7.26
C GLU A 235 -10.31 7.38 8.25
N VAL A 236 -10.46 7.18 9.57
CA VAL A 236 -9.79 7.98 10.59
C VAL A 236 -8.27 7.81 10.50
N SER A 237 -7.78 6.58 10.32
CA SER A 237 -6.36 6.29 10.09
C SER A 237 -5.82 7.04 8.87
N LYS A 238 -6.53 7.00 7.72
CA LYS A 238 -6.18 7.78 6.52
C LYS A 238 -6.15 9.28 6.83
N CYS A 239 -7.12 9.79 7.58
CA CYS A 239 -7.15 11.18 8.00
C CYS A 239 -5.94 11.56 8.87
N PHE A 240 -5.59 10.74 9.87
CA PHE A 240 -4.52 11.04 10.83
C PHE A 240 -3.13 10.95 10.21
N PHE A 241 -2.88 9.95 9.35
CA PHE A 241 -1.52 9.63 8.90
C PHE A 241 -1.22 10.02 7.45
N CYS A 242 -2.20 10.51 6.69
CA CYS A 242 -1.92 11.00 5.34
C CYS A 242 -0.97 12.19 5.37
N HIS A 243 0.03 12.20 4.49
CA HIS A 243 1.22 13.02 4.66
C HIS A 243 0.98 14.53 4.61
N LYS A 244 -0.11 14.94 3.95
CA LYS A 244 -0.57 16.32 3.82
C LYS A 244 -1.79 16.62 4.70
N SER A 245 -2.12 15.73 5.64
CA SER A 245 -3.23 15.97 6.56
C SER A 245 -2.91 17.13 7.51
N PRO A 246 -3.87 18.04 7.75
CA PRO A 246 -3.68 19.09 8.75
C PRO A 246 -3.60 18.55 10.18
N ILE A 247 -4.12 17.34 10.43
CA ILE A 247 -4.09 16.69 11.75
C ILE A 247 -2.75 15.97 11.98
N ARG A 248 -2.05 15.58 10.90
CA ARG A 248 -0.81 14.81 10.99
C ARG A 248 0.26 15.46 11.89
N PRO A 249 0.57 16.77 11.83
CA PRO A 249 1.59 17.35 12.71
C PRO A 249 1.27 17.19 14.20
N ILE A 250 -0.03 17.22 14.55
CA ILE A 250 -0.49 16.99 15.92
C ILE A 250 -0.22 15.53 16.29
N VAL A 251 -0.62 14.59 15.43
CA VAL A 251 -0.44 13.16 15.62
C VAL A 251 1.05 12.76 15.64
N ASP A 252 1.86 13.27 14.71
CA ASP A 252 3.30 13.03 14.67
C ASP A 252 3.98 13.56 15.96
N CYS A 253 3.51 14.68 16.52
CA CYS A 253 3.97 15.16 17.82
C CYS A 253 3.62 14.19 18.97
N VAL A 254 2.46 13.53 18.90
CA VAL A 254 2.09 12.44 19.82
C VAL A 254 3.05 11.27 19.67
N LEU A 255 3.30 10.84 18.44
CA LEU A 255 4.07 9.63 18.15
C LEU A 255 5.58 9.81 18.38
N LYS A 256 6.14 11.01 18.14
CA LYS A 256 7.59 11.24 18.17
C LYS A 256 8.25 10.92 19.51
N ASN A 257 7.51 11.05 20.62
CA ASN A 257 8.04 10.81 21.96
C ASN A 257 7.74 9.40 22.47
N ILE A 258 7.00 8.58 21.71
CA ILE A 258 6.51 7.30 22.19
C ILE A 258 7.63 6.30 22.46
N ASN A 259 8.68 6.30 21.65
CA ASN A 259 9.85 5.45 21.86
C ASN A 259 10.73 5.86 23.06
N THR A 260 10.49 7.04 23.65
CA THR A 260 11.25 7.53 24.81
C THR A 260 10.63 7.10 26.14
N TYR A 261 9.39 6.61 26.14
CA TYR A 261 8.76 6.14 27.36
C TYR A 261 9.40 4.82 27.79
N THR A 262 10.13 4.87 28.91
CA THR A 262 10.74 3.68 29.54
C THR A 262 9.70 2.76 30.17
N HIS A 263 8.50 3.28 30.48
CA HIS A 263 7.41 2.55 31.10
C HIS A 263 6.16 2.53 30.22
N SER A 264 5.65 1.33 29.95
CA SER A 264 4.45 1.09 29.15
C SER A 264 3.19 1.79 29.69
N LYS A 265 3.06 1.88 31.02
CA LYS A 265 1.92 2.58 31.66
C LYS A 265 1.88 4.06 31.29
N ASP A 266 3.04 4.71 31.22
CA ASP A 266 3.13 6.11 30.79
C ASP A 266 2.76 6.24 29.32
N PHE A 267 3.21 5.30 28.48
CA PHE A 267 2.83 5.25 27.07
C PHE A 267 1.32 5.19 26.87
N VAL A 268 0.62 4.23 27.50
CA VAL A 268 -0.85 4.09 27.35
C VAL A 268 -1.58 5.33 27.84
N LYS A 269 -1.18 5.86 29.00
CA LYS A 269 -1.76 7.09 29.56
C LYS A 269 -1.60 8.28 28.63
N GLN A 270 -0.41 8.46 28.05
CA GLN A 270 -0.15 9.53 27.11
C GLN A 270 -0.97 9.34 25.84
N LEU A 271 -1.06 8.12 25.32
CA LEU A 271 -1.89 7.83 24.15
C LEU A 271 -3.36 8.20 24.39
N LEU A 272 -3.93 7.83 25.54
CA LEU A 272 -5.29 8.24 25.93
C LEU A 272 -5.45 9.76 26.02
N ILE A 273 -4.56 10.45 26.73
CA ILE A 273 -4.59 11.92 26.84
C ILE A 273 -4.60 12.56 25.46
N LYS A 274 -3.81 12.01 24.53
CA LYS A 274 -3.71 12.51 23.17
C LYS A 274 -4.95 12.19 22.34
N SER A 275 -5.54 11.00 22.48
CA SER A 275 -6.85 10.70 21.91
C SER A 275 -7.90 11.71 22.36
N PHE A 276 -7.95 12.05 23.66
CA PHE A 276 -8.85 13.09 24.18
C PHE A 276 -8.59 14.47 23.59
N GLN A 277 -7.33 14.85 23.38
CA GLN A 277 -6.96 16.14 22.78
C GLN A 277 -7.38 16.26 21.30
N LEU A 278 -7.53 15.13 20.59
CA LEU A 278 -7.95 15.09 19.19
C LEU A 278 -9.48 15.16 19.01
N MET A 279 -10.26 14.98 20.08
CA MET A 279 -11.72 15.01 20.01
C MET A 279 -12.26 16.43 19.76
N PRO A 280 -12.94 16.69 18.63
CA PRO A 280 -13.57 17.98 18.40
C PRO A 280 -14.82 18.14 19.26
N ASP A 281 -15.11 19.36 19.74
CA ASP A 281 -16.36 19.69 20.46
C ASP A 281 -16.71 18.73 21.62
N ARG A 282 -15.71 18.21 22.34
CA ARG A 282 -15.88 17.23 23.43
C ARG A 282 -16.99 17.60 24.42
N ASP A 283 -17.09 18.88 24.78
CA ASP A 283 -18.07 19.37 25.76
C ASP A 283 -19.54 19.29 25.28
N LYS A 284 -19.76 18.92 24.01
CA LYS A 284 -21.09 18.72 23.41
C LYS A 284 -21.44 17.24 23.22
N MET A 285 -20.50 16.32 23.45
CA MET A 285 -20.71 14.89 23.29
C MET A 285 -21.31 14.27 24.56
N THR A 286 -22.14 13.24 24.41
CA THR A 286 -22.55 12.39 25.53
C THR A 286 -21.38 11.52 26.02
N GLN A 287 -21.50 10.91 27.19
CA GLN A 287 -20.48 9.98 27.69
C GLN A 287 -20.27 8.79 26.75
N ASP A 288 -21.35 8.24 26.17
CA ASP A 288 -21.28 7.12 25.22
C ASP A 288 -20.59 7.54 23.91
N GLU A 289 -20.94 8.72 23.39
CA GLU A 289 -20.30 9.29 22.19
C GLU A 289 -18.80 9.52 22.43
N MET A 290 -18.43 10.03 23.61
CA MET A 290 -17.03 10.19 23.99
C MET A 290 -16.29 8.85 24.08
N SER A 291 -16.91 7.83 24.68
CA SER A 291 -16.32 6.48 24.81
C SER A 291 -16.09 5.84 23.43
N ILE A 292 -17.05 5.94 22.51
CA ILE A 292 -16.91 5.44 21.14
C ILE A 292 -15.80 6.18 20.40
N CYS A 293 -15.81 7.51 20.46
CA CYS A 293 -14.77 8.31 19.82
C CYS A 293 -13.38 7.97 20.40
N LEU A 294 -13.31 7.71 21.72
CA LEU A 294 -12.07 7.35 22.38
C LEU A 294 -11.55 6.00 21.89
N LEU A 295 -12.43 5.01 21.77
CA LEU A 295 -12.09 3.67 21.28
C LEU A 295 -11.53 3.74 19.85
N ILE A 296 -12.22 4.44 18.94
CA ILE A 296 -11.77 4.64 17.55
C ILE A 296 -10.38 5.28 17.50
N PHE A 297 -10.18 6.37 18.24
CA PHE A 297 -8.91 7.10 18.22
C PHE A 297 -7.78 6.31 18.89
N PHE A 298 -8.06 5.66 20.03
CA PHE A 298 -7.09 4.82 20.71
C PHE A 298 -6.64 3.68 19.81
N ARG A 299 -7.57 2.95 19.18
CA ARG A 299 -7.24 1.89 18.21
C ARG A 299 -6.38 2.39 17.07
N THR A 300 -6.82 3.46 16.42
CA THR A 300 -6.12 4.05 15.28
C THR A 300 -4.68 4.46 15.65
N LEU A 301 -4.50 5.14 16.77
CA LEU A 301 -3.17 5.59 17.20
C LEU A 301 -2.30 4.43 17.71
N PHE A 302 -2.87 3.49 18.45
CA PHE A 302 -2.14 2.33 18.97
C PHE A 302 -1.64 1.46 17.82
N ASN A 303 -2.49 1.15 16.84
CA ASN A 303 -2.11 0.33 15.68
C ASN A 303 -0.97 0.99 14.90
N ARG A 304 -0.96 2.32 14.78
CA ARG A 304 0.17 3.05 14.18
C ARG A 304 1.44 2.94 15.02
N CYS A 305 1.34 2.97 16.35
CA CYS A 305 2.48 2.76 17.23
C CYS A 305 3.02 1.34 17.07
N TYR A 306 2.14 0.34 16.98
CA TYR A 306 2.48 -1.06 16.75
C TYR A 306 3.27 -1.24 15.45
N GLU A 307 2.81 -0.62 14.37
CA GLU A 307 3.49 -0.62 13.07
C GLU A 307 4.88 0.06 13.12
N LEU A 308 4.97 1.26 13.70
CA LEU A 308 6.22 2.05 13.69
C LEU A 308 7.26 1.58 14.70
N TYR A 309 6.82 1.00 15.82
CA TYR A 309 7.65 0.66 16.97
C TYR A 309 7.48 -0.79 17.39
N SER A 310 7.39 -1.72 16.43
CA SER A 310 7.17 -3.16 16.67
C SER A 310 8.14 -3.78 17.69
N SER A 311 9.36 -3.24 17.83
CA SER A 311 10.34 -3.67 18.84
C SER A 311 9.90 -3.40 20.29
N LEU A 312 9.07 -2.39 20.53
CA LEU A 312 8.49 -2.09 21.85
C LEU A 312 7.53 -3.18 22.33
N PHE A 313 6.89 -3.86 21.37
CA PHE A 313 5.89 -4.90 21.61
C PHE A 313 6.50 -6.30 21.59
N LYS A 314 7.83 -6.43 21.58
CA LYS A 314 8.50 -7.72 21.75
C LYS A 314 8.64 -8.03 23.23
N PRO A 315 8.11 -9.17 23.72
CA PRO A 315 8.25 -9.54 25.12
C PRO A 315 9.73 -9.77 25.44
N LYS A 316 10.13 -9.38 26.66
CA LYS A 316 11.46 -9.70 27.21
C LYS A 316 11.46 -10.99 28.05
N LEU A 317 10.32 -11.66 28.13
CA LEU A 317 10.10 -12.83 28.99
C LEU A 317 10.63 -14.10 28.30
N PRO A 318 11.19 -15.06 29.05
CA PRO A 318 11.49 -16.39 28.52
C PRO A 318 10.19 -17.08 28.07
N SER A 319 10.25 -17.85 26.99
CA SER A 319 9.09 -18.55 26.45
C SER A 319 8.63 -19.64 27.43
N GLY A 320 7.57 -19.38 28.18
CA GLY A 320 6.87 -20.39 28.99
C GLY A 320 6.17 -21.47 28.15
N LEU A 321 6.24 -21.36 26.82
CA LEU A 321 5.62 -22.27 25.85
C LEU A 321 5.97 -23.74 26.09
N GLN A 322 7.23 -24.06 26.41
CA GLN A 322 7.62 -25.44 26.70
C GLN A 322 6.88 -25.98 27.92
N LYS A 323 6.73 -25.17 28.99
CA LYS A 323 5.97 -25.57 30.17
C LYS A 323 4.51 -25.85 29.82
N LEU A 324 3.90 -25.00 29.01
CA LEU A 324 2.53 -25.18 28.55
C LEU A 324 2.38 -26.46 27.70
N GLU A 325 3.39 -26.76 26.88
CA GLU A 325 3.44 -28.00 26.11
C GLU A 325 3.56 -29.23 27.01
N ASP A 326 4.44 -29.18 28.01
CA ASP A 326 4.66 -30.27 28.96
C ASP A 326 3.39 -30.49 29.80
N MET A 327 2.74 -29.42 30.28
CA MET A 327 1.45 -29.49 30.98
C MET A 327 0.36 -30.14 30.12
N GLY A 328 0.28 -29.82 28.83
CA GLY A 328 -0.68 -30.44 27.92
C GLY A 328 -0.51 -31.95 27.76
N LYS A 329 0.71 -32.47 27.94
CA LYS A 329 1.04 -33.90 27.89
C LYS A 329 0.78 -34.63 29.21
N MET A 330 0.56 -33.92 30.31
CA MET A 330 0.29 -34.53 31.61
C MET A 330 -1.06 -35.24 31.63
N ASN A 331 -1.15 -36.27 32.46
CA ASN A 331 -2.36 -37.04 32.65
C ASN A 331 -3.50 -36.13 33.12
N ALA A 332 -4.68 -36.26 32.51
CA ALA A 332 -5.85 -35.45 32.86
C ALA A 332 -6.25 -35.61 34.34
N ASN A 333 -5.99 -36.76 34.96
CA ASN A 333 -6.26 -37.02 36.38
C ASN A 333 -5.33 -36.25 37.34
N SER A 334 -4.28 -35.61 36.82
CA SER A 334 -3.44 -34.68 37.60
C SER A 334 -4.09 -33.31 37.80
N PHE A 335 -5.25 -33.08 37.18
CA PHE A 335 -6.02 -31.85 37.28
C PHE A 335 -7.42 -32.16 37.81
N ASP A 336 -7.96 -31.27 38.64
CA ASP A 336 -9.32 -31.38 39.19
C ASP A 336 -10.38 -30.98 38.13
N ILE A 337 -10.45 -31.75 37.03
CA ILE A 337 -11.33 -31.45 35.90
C ILE A 337 -12.79 -31.73 36.26
N PRO A 338 -13.71 -30.76 36.11
CA PRO A 338 -15.15 -31.00 36.28
C PRO A 338 -15.69 -31.86 35.12
N LEU A 339 -15.68 -33.19 35.30
CA LEU A 339 -15.94 -34.18 34.24
C LEU A 339 -17.26 -33.93 33.48
N GLU A 340 -18.33 -33.60 34.19
CA GLU A 340 -19.64 -33.28 33.62
C GLU A 340 -19.60 -32.06 32.67
N MET A 341 -18.71 -31.11 32.93
CA MET A 341 -18.53 -29.91 32.12
C MET A 341 -17.66 -30.16 30.89
N VAL A 342 -16.91 -31.26 30.85
CA VAL A 342 -16.11 -31.67 29.68
C VAL A 342 -16.84 -32.72 28.82
N GLY A 343 -17.99 -33.21 29.30
CA GLY A 343 -18.80 -34.21 28.62
C GLY A 343 -18.32 -35.64 28.89
N LEU A 344 -17.68 -35.87 30.05
CA LEU A 344 -17.19 -37.17 30.47
C LEU A 344 -18.00 -37.68 31.68
N GLU A 345 -18.35 -38.97 31.67
CA GLU A 345 -18.99 -39.62 32.82
C GLU A 345 -17.97 -40.11 33.86
N LYS A 346 -16.73 -40.37 33.43
CA LYS A 346 -15.66 -40.94 34.25
C LYS A 346 -14.32 -40.31 33.91
N PRO A 347 -13.36 -40.29 34.86
CA PRO A 347 -12.01 -39.81 34.60
C PRO A 347 -11.36 -40.66 33.50
N PRO A 348 -10.74 -40.03 32.49
CA PRO A 348 -10.11 -40.76 31.40
C PRO A 348 -8.83 -41.44 31.89
N GLU A 349 -8.70 -42.74 31.60
CA GLU A 349 -7.51 -43.53 31.98
C GLU A 349 -6.35 -43.24 31.03
N ASN A 350 -5.23 -42.77 31.58
CA ASN A 350 -3.97 -42.54 30.85
C ASN A 350 -4.05 -41.57 29.66
N GLU A 351 -5.08 -40.72 29.59
CA GLU A 351 -5.16 -39.67 28.57
C GLU A 351 -4.54 -38.37 29.07
N SER A 352 -3.93 -37.62 28.16
CA SER A 352 -3.43 -36.30 28.48
C SER A 352 -4.56 -35.28 28.55
N ILE A 353 -4.41 -34.24 29.36
CA ILE A 353 -5.38 -33.13 29.42
C ILE A 353 -5.62 -32.50 28.05
N GLN A 354 -4.57 -32.39 27.22
CA GLN A 354 -4.69 -31.89 25.85
C GLN A 354 -5.73 -32.73 25.08
N LEU A 355 -5.56 -34.04 25.05
CA LEU A 355 -6.38 -34.94 24.25
C LEU A 355 -7.85 -34.99 24.71
N VAL A 356 -8.07 -34.85 26.02
CA VAL A 356 -9.42 -34.75 26.61
C VAL A 356 -10.16 -33.53 26.06
N PHE A 357 -9.53 -32.35 26.07
CA PHE A 357 -10.17 -31.13 25.60
C PHE A 357 -10.24 -31.07 24.06
N SER A 358 -9.25 -31.58 23.33
CA SER A 358 -9.27 -31.56 21.84
C SER A 358 -10.42 -32.38 21.24
N ARG A 359 -10.92 -33.41 21.95
CA ARG A 359 -12.06 -34.21 21.50
C ARG A 359 -13.39 -33.46 21.58
N ASN A 360 -13.47 -32.43 22.43
CA ASN A 360 -14.68 -31.65 22.59
C ASN A 360 -14.66 -30.46 21.61
N LYS A 361 -15.53 -30.50 20.60
CA LYS A 361 -15.63 -29.47 19.55
C LYS A 361 -15.83 -28.05 20.09
N TYR A 362 -16.48 -27.88 21.24
CA TYR A 362 -16.76 -26.55 21.79
C TYR A 362 -15.54 -25.95 22.48
N PHE A 363 -14.78 -26.73 23.23
CA PHE A 363 -13.51 -26.25 23.81
C PHE A 363 -12.46 -26.03 22.74
N LEU A 364 -12.45 -26.85 21.68
CA LEU A 364 -11.62 -26.60 20.50
C LEU A 364 -12.01 -25.29 19.80
N LYS A 365 -13.32 -24.97 19.68
CA LYS A 365 -13.77 -23.69 19.14
C LYS A 365 -13.40 -22.52 20.08
N ALA A 366 -13.46 -22.73 21.40
CA ALA A 366 -13.08 -21.71 22.38
C ALA A 366 -11.58 -21.39 22.33
N SER A 367 -10.71 -22.40 22.10
CA SER A 367 -9.26 -22.18 21.98
C SER A 367 -8.90 -21.24 20.82
N GLN A 368 -9.67 -21.29 19.72
CA GLN A 368 -9.47 -20.42 18.55
C GLN A 368 -9.58 -18.93 18.89
N TYR A 369 -10.43 -18.55 19.83
CA TYR A 369 -10.51 -17.15 20.26
C TYR A 369 -9.21 -16.65 20.91
N PHE A 370 -8.54 -17.51 21.69
CA PHE A 370 -7.22 -17.18 22.25
C PHE A 370 -6.15 -17.08 21.16
N ILE A 371 -6.22 -17.92 20.13
CA ILE A 371 -5.35 -17.80 18.95
C ILE A 371 -5.60 -16.46 18.25
N TYR A 372 -6.86 -16.10 17.97
CA TYR A 372 -7.20 -14.81 17.35
C TYR A 372 -6.71 -13.62 18.17
N SER A 373 -6.79 -13.70 19.50
CA SER A 373 -6.32 -12.62 20.37
C SER A 373 -4.82 -12.32 20.21
N MET A 374 -3.99 -13.32 19.83
CA MET A 374 -2.55 -13.12 19.59
C MET A 374 -2.26 -12.33 18.33
N PHE A 375 -3.16 -12.37 17.34
CA PHE A 375 -3.00 -11.66 16.08
C PHE A 375 -3.54 -10.23 16.15
N MET A 376 -4.11 -9.82 17.27
CA MET A 376 -4.60 -8.46 17.45
C MET A 376 -3.46 -7.49 17.74
N ALA A 377 -3.36 -6.45 16.91
CA ALA A 377 -2.39 -5.36 17.10
C ALA A 377 -2.76 -4.44 18.28
N ASN A 378 -4.01 -4.48 18.76
CA ASN A 378 -4.52 -3.66 19.84
C ASN A 378 -4.84 -4.49 21.10
N PRO A 379 -4.47 -4.02 22.30
CA PRO A 379 -4.72 -4.76 23.54
C PRO A 379 -6.22 -4.85 23.91
N ILE A 380 -7.05 -3.89 23.52
CA ILE A 380 -8.50 -3.95 23.77
C ILE A 380 -9.15 -5.01 22.89
N ASP A 381 -8.73 -5.11 21.62
CA ASP A 381 -9.26 -6.11 20.69
C ASP A 381 -8.77 -7.52 21.07
N ALA A 382 -7.50 -7.64 21.49
CA ALA A 382 -7.00 -8.88 22.09
C ALA A 382 -7.85 -9.30 23.30
N LEU A 383 -8.14 -8.35 24.19
CA LEU A 383 -8.92 -8.60 25.40
C LEU A 383 -10.38 -8.97 25.10
N PHE A 384 -10.98 -8.40 24.04
CA PHE A 384 -12.28 -8.81 23.54
C PHE A 384 -12.29 -10.29 23.16
N TYR A 385 -11.32 -10.75 22.37
CA TYR A 385 -11.25 -12.17 22.01
C TYR A 385 -10.95 -13.09 23.21
N VAL A 386 -10.16 -12.64 24.18
CA VAL A 386 -9.99 -13.39 25.45
C VAL A 386 -11.32 -13.52 26.19
N HIS A 387 -12.11 -12.44 26.25
CA HIS A 387 -13.44 -12.46 26.85
C HIS A 387 -14.38 -13.42 26.12
N GLU A 388 -14.44 -13.37 24.79
CA GLU A 388 -15.23 -14.29 23.96
C GLU A 388 -14.78 -15.75 24.17
N GLY A 389 -13.48 -16.01 24.31
CA GLY A 389 -12.94 -17.33 24.65
C GLY A 389 -13.46 -17.86 25.99
N ILE A 390 -13.50 -17.01 27.02
CA ILE A 390 -14.04 -17.37 28.35
C ILE A 390 -15.55 -17.61 28.29
N LEU A 391 -16.30 -16.80 27.54
CA LEU A 391 -17.73 -17.03 27.32
C LEU A 391 -17.98 -18.34 26.57
N ALA A 392 -17.15 -18.66 25.57
CA ALA A 392 -17.23 -19.91 24.83
C ALA A 392 -16.93 -21.13 25.71
N ILE A 393 -15.97 -21.02 26.65
CA ILE A 393 -15.70 -22.04 27.68
C ILE A 393 -16.93 -22.24 28.57
N ASN A 394 -17.54 -21.14 29.05
CA ASN A 394 -18.76 -21.20 29.86
C ASN A 394 -19.90 -21.90 29.10
N LYS A 395 -20.11 -21.51 27.84
CA LYS A 395 -21.12 -22.09 26.96
C LYS A 395 -20.87 -23.59 26.72
N ALA A 396 -19.62 -23.98 26.43
CA ALA A 396 -19.23 -25.38 26.25
C ALA A 396 -19.58 -26.24 27.47
N ALA A 397 -19.26 -25.76 28.66
CA ALA A 397 -19.57 -26.45 29.90
C ALA A 397 -21.07 -26.58 30.16
N LEU A 398 -21.86 -25.52 29.89
CA LEU A 398 -23.32 -25.58 30.03
C LEU A 398 -23.96 -26.53 29.01
N ILE A 399 -23.45 -26.61 27.78
CA ILE A 399 -23.90 -27.57 26.76
C ILE A 399 -23.62 -29.01 27.23
N ASN A 400 -22.41 -29.28 27.73
CA ASN A 400 -22.03 -30.62 28.18
C ASN A 400 -22.85 -31.09 29.40
N ARG A 401 -23.26 -30.16 30.28
CA ARG A 401 -24.20 -30.43 31.38
C ARG A 401 -25.65 -30.63 30.91
N GLY A 402 -25.94 -30.44 29.64
CA GLY A 402 -27.28 -30.51 29.07
C GLY A 402 -28.20 -29.35 29.48
N ILE A 403 -27.63 -28.24 29.95
CA ILE A 403 -28.34 -27.00 30.33
C ILE A 403 -28.68 -26.20 29.07
N LEU A 404 -27.70 -26.03 28.18
CA LEU A 404 -27.90 -25.39 26.86
C LEU A 404 -28.02 -26.45 25.75
N SER A 405 -28.80 -26.16 24.72
CA SER A 405 -28.92 -27.01 23.53
C SER A 405 -27.84 -26.72 22.49
N ASP A 406 -27.35 -27.76 21.80
CA ASP A 406 -26.38 -27.65 20.69
C ASP A 406 -26.91 -26.76 19.53
N ASP A 407 -28.23 -26.66 19.36
CA ASP A 407 -28.88 -25.94 18.26
C ASP A 407 -28.79 -24.40 18.33
N GLU A 408 -28.30 -23.83 19.44
CA GLU A 408 -28.11 -22.37 19.57
C GLU A 408 -26.95 -21.81 18.73
N GLU A 409 -26.16 -22.67 18.07
CA GLU A 409 -25.20 -22.25 17.03
C GLU A 409 -25.87 -21.48 15.87
N THR A 410 -27.21 -21.56 15.76
CA THR A 410 -27.99 -20.87 14.73
C THR A 410 -28.25 -19.39 15.05
N ILE A 411 -28.12 -18.94 16.30
CA ILE A 411 -28.36 -17.54 16.68
C ILE A 411 -27.11 -16.67 16.43
N GLU A 412 -25.90 -17.21 16.59
CA GLU A 412 -24.64 -16.52 16.24
C GLU A 412 -24.47 -16.33 14.71
N LYS A 413 -25.15 -17.13 13.87
CA LYS A 413 -25.13 -16.93 12.41
C LYS A 413 -25.89 -15.69 11.92
N LYS A 414 -26.61 -14.97 12.78
CA LYS A 414 -27.16 -13.65 12.44
C LYS A 414 -26.13 -12.52 12.59
N ASP A 415 -25.03 -12.76 13.30
CA ASP A 415 -23.86 -11.87 13.35
C ASP A 415 -22.75 -12.47 12.47
N ILE A 416 -22.94 -12.32 11.16
CA ILE A 416 -22.02 -12.78 10.11
C ILE A 416 -20.70 -11.99 10.22
N TYR A 417 -19.69 -12.54 10.89
CA TYR A 417 -18.30 -12.07 10.83
C TYR A 417 -17.30 -13.24 10.96
N GLN A 418 -17.34 -14.15 9.98
CA GLN A 418 -16.23 -15.09 9.75
C GLN A 418 -15.75 -15.09 8.28
N SER A 419 -16.34 -14.30 7.39
CA SER A 419 -15.89 -14.23 5.98
C SER A 419 -14.72 -13.28 5.73
N GLU A 420 -14.41 -12.33 6.63
CA GLU A 420 -13.39 -11.31 6.35
C GLU A 420 -11.95 -11.81 6.59
N ALA A 421 -11.71 -12.60 7.65
CA ALA A 421 -10.38 -13.16 7.92
C ALA A 421 -9.93 -14.22 6.89
N GLN A 422 -10.86 -14.92 6.23
CA GLN A 422 -10.54 -15.82 5.12
C GLN A 422 -10.43 -15.09 3.77
N ASN A 423 -11.11 -13.95 3.59
CA ASN A 423 -11.02 -13.17 2.35
C ASN A 423 -9.73 -12.36 2.26
N GLU A 424 -9.20 -11.82 3.36
CA GLU A 424 -7.90 -11.12 3.36
C GLU A 424 -6.72 -12.06 3.06
N GLY A 425 -6.80 -13.33 3.50
CA GLY A 425 -5.81 -14.36 3.15
C GLY A 425 -5.85 -14.77 1.67
N ASN A 426 -7.03 -14.71 1.04
CA ASN A 426 -7.22 -15.03 -0.39
C ASN A 426 -6.89 -13.84 -1.31
N GLU A 427 -7.09 -12.60 -0.87
CA GLU A 427 -6.65 -11.40 -1.61
C GLU A 427 -5.12 -11.31 -1.68
N ALA A 428 -4.40 -11.64 -0.60
CA ALA A 428 -2.93 -11.69 -0.62
C ALA A 428 -2.36 -12.77 -1.57
N GLN A 429 -3.09 -13.87 -1.77
CA GLN A 429 -2.72 -14.90 -2.76
C GLN A 429 -3.08 -14.50 -4.20
N ASN A 430 -4.18 -13.76 -4.41
CA ASN A 430 -4.57 -13.27 -5.73
C ASN A 430 -3.70 -12.10 -6.20
N GLU A 431 -3.28 -11.18 -5.32
CA GLU A 431 -2.31 -10.12 -5.64
C GLU A 431 -0.92 -10.69 -6.01
N GLY A 432 -0.53 -11.82 -5.40
CA GLY A 432 0.67 -12.58 -5.80
C GLY A 432 0.58 -13.19 -7.21
N ASN A 433 -0.62 -13.56 -7.64
CA ASN A 433 -0.86 -14.12 -8.98
C ASN A 433 -1.03 -13.02 -10.05
N GLU A 434 -1.59 -11.85 -9.71
CA GLU A 434 -1.65 -10.70 -10.62
C GLU A 434 -0.26 -10.07 -10.86
N ALA A 435 0.61 -10.00 -9.85
CA ALA A 435 2.00 -9.58 -10.02
C ALA A 435 2.83 -10.55 -10.90
N SER A 436 2.45 -11.84 -10.93
CA SER A 436 3.07 -12.84 -11.80
C SER A 436 2.57 -12.73 -13.25
N ASN A 437 1.31 -12.32 -13.46
CA ASN A 437 0.75 -12.10 -14.80
C ASN A 437 1.19 -10.76 -15.43
N GLU A 438 1.33 -9.67 -14.65
CA GLU A 438 1.90 -8.40 -15.15
C GLU A 438 3.39 -8.55 -15.54
N GLY A 439 4.13 -9.45 -14.89
CA GLY A 439 5.51 -9.82 -15.28
C GLY A 439 5.59 -10.56 -16.62
N ASN A 440 4.52 -11.26 -17.02
CA ASN A 440 4.43 -11.96 -18.30
C ASN A 440 3.97 -11.03 -19.44
N GLU A 441 3.17 -9.99 -19.17
CA GLU A 441 2.80 -8.99 -20.17
C GLU A 441 3.98 -8.06 -20.54
N ALA A 442 4.83 -7.69 -19.57
CA ALA A 442 6.07 -6.94 -19.83
C ALA A 442 7.12 -7.74 -20.64
N SER A 443 7.00 -9.07 -20.69
CA SER A 443 7.88 -9.95 -21.47
C SER A 443 7.36 -10.20 -22.89
N ASN A 444 6.07 -9.96 -23.16
CA ASN A 444 5.44 -10.14 -24.48
C ASN A 444 5.40 -8.85 -25.34
N GLU A 445 5.56 -7.67 -24.74
CA GLU A 445 5.72 -6.41 -25.51
C GLU A 445 7.08 -6.30 -26.24
N GLY A 446 7.99 -7.27 -26.05
CA GLY A 446 9.25 -7.38 -26.78
C GLY A 446 9.18 -8.10 -28.13
N ASN A 447 8.04 -8.69 -28.51
CA ASN A 447 7.95 -9.58 -29.68
C ASN A 447 6.90 -9.20 -30.75
N GLU A 448 6.23 -8.05 -30.66
CA GLU A 448 5.29 -7.59 -31.71
C GLU A 448 5.83 -6.41 -32.53
N ALA A 449 7.07 -6.55 -33.01
CA ALA A 449 7.59 -5.78 -34.13
C ALA A 449 7.90 -6.70 -35.31
N SER A 450 6.92 -7.49 -35.75
CA SER A 450 6.94 -8.18 -37.05
C SER A 450 5.59 -8.84 -37.31
N ASN A 451 4.63 -8.06 -37.83
CA ASN A 451 3.67 -8.48 -38.86
C ASN A 451 2.60 -7.40 -39.05
N GLU A 452 2.92 -6.39 -39.86
CA GLU A 452 1.90 -5.65 -40.60
C GLU A 452 1.75 -6.29 -41.98
N GLY A 453 0.53 -6.75 -42.30
CA GLY A 453 0.21 -7.27 -43.62
C GLY A 453 -1.19 -7.87 -43.74
N ASN A 454 -2.14 -6.99 -44.07
CA ASN A 454 -3.39 -7.20 -44.84
C ASN A 454 -4.75 -6.96 -44.15
N GLU A 455 -5.33 -5.83 -44.57
CA GLU A 455 -6.76 -5.58 -44.83
C GLU A 455 -7.41 -6.73 -45.64
N THR A 456 -8.73 -7.01 -45.69
CA THR A 456 -9.94 -6.18 -45.69
C THR A 456 -11.22 -7.06 -45.65
N THR A 457 -12.35 -6.43 -45.30
CA THR A 457 -13.74 -6.59 -45.83
C THR A 457 -14.85 -7.44 -45.16
N ASN A 458 -16.03 -6.78 -45.13
CA ASN A 458 -17.43 -7.23 -45.02
C ASN A 458 -17.97 -7.53 -43.61
N GLY A 459 -19.14 -7.06 -43.16
CA GLY A 459 -20.21 -6.30 -43.79
C GLY A 459 -21.59 -6.78 -43.31
N LYS A 460 -22.38 -5.84 -42.74
CA LYS A 460 -23.86 -5.74 -42.74
C LYS A 460 -24.80 -6.58 -41.84
N ASN A 461 -25.84 -5.84 -41.41
CA ASN A 461 -27.23 -6.15 -41.02
C ASN A 461 -27.51 -6.52 -39.55
N CYS A 462 -28.31 -5.80 -38.75
CA CYS A 462 -29.70 -5.26 -38.83
C CYS A 462 -30.82 -6.25 -38.42
N GLU A 463 -31.58 -5.79 -37.41
CA GLU A 463 -33.03 -5.94 -37.16
C GLU A 463 -33.66 -7.14 -36.37
N ASN A 464 -34.32 -6.73 -35.27
CA ASN A 464 -35.71 -6.98 -34.81
C ASN A 464 -36.28 -8.40 -34.56
N LYS A 465 -36.85 -8.57 -33.34
CA LYS A 465 -38.22 -9.07 -32.97
C LYS A 465 -38.28 -9.27 -31.44
N LYS A 466 -39.08 -8.57 -30.63
CA LYS A 466 -40.55 -8.54 -30.38
C LYS A 466 -41.23 -9.86 -29.94
N GLU A 467 -41.78 -9.78 -28.72
CA GLU A 467 -43.11 -10.23 -28.20
C GLU A 467 -43.45 -11.72 -28.01
N ASN A 468 -43.77 -12.10 -26.74
CA ASN A 468 -45.11 -12.52 -26.21
C ASN A 468 -44.95 -13.24 -24.85
N LYS A 469 -45.54 -12.84 -23.72
CA LYS A 469 -46.94 -12.94 -23.21
C LYS A 469 -47.54 -14.36 -23.07
N SER A 470 -47.68 -14.83 -21.82
CA SER A 470 -48.88 -15.47 -21.20
C SER A 470 -48.59 -15.61 -19.69
N LYS A 471 -49.38 -15.24 -18.66
CA LYS A 471 -50.80 -15.37 -18.25
C LYS A 471 -51.24 -16.76 -17.73
N GLY A 472 -51.60 -16.79 -16.44
CA GLY A 472 -52.53 -17.74 -15.77
C GLY A 472 -51.86 -18.96 -15.15
N ALA A 473 -52.27 -19.52 -14.01
CA ALA A 473 -53.41 -19.25 -13.13
C ALA A 473 -53.20 -20.02 -11.79
N ASP A 474 -53.95 -19.58 -10.77
CA ASP A 474 -54.12 -20.18 -9.45
C ASP A 474 -54.62 -21.64 -9.49
N SER A 475 -54.21 -22.45 -8.51
CA SER A 475 -55.12 -23.36 -7.82
C SER A 475 -54.55 -23.83 -6.48
N LYS A 476 -55.31 -23.51 -5.42
CA LYS A 476 -55.28 -24.12 -4.09
C LYS A 476 -55.52 -25.63 -4.17
N ASN A 477 -54.91 -26.40 -3.28
CA ASN A 477 -55.52 -27.61 -2.73
C ASN A 477 -54.90 -27.94 -1.37
N GLU A 478 -55.67 -27.63 -0.31
CA GLU A 478 -55.56 -28.23 1.00
C GLU A 478 -56.07 -29.67 0.91
N ILE A 479 -55.28 -30.63 1.39
CA ILE A 479 -55.80 -31.94 1.81
C ILE A 479 -55.30 -32.23 3.22
N ASN A 480 -56.30 -32.40 4.05
CA ASN A 480 -56.31 -32.73 5.46
C ASN A 480 -56.14 -34.24 5.64
N ILE A 481 -55.15 -34.69 6.43
CA ILE A 481 -55.17 -36.01 7.09
C ILE A 481 -54.63 -35.85 8.51
N GLN A 482 -55.56 -35.66 9.46
CA GLN A 482 -55.42 -36.11 10.84
C GLN A 482 -55.62 -37.63 10.88
N ASN A 483 -54.66 -38.34 11.49
CA ASN A 483 -54.88 -39.38 12.53
C ASN A 483 -53.69 -40.35 12.60
N SER A 484 -52.76 -40.06 13.51
CA SER A 484 -52.05 -41.08 14.28
C SER A 484 -51.58 -40.46 15.61
N PHE A 485 -52.56 -40.05 16.41
CA PHE A 485 -52.37 -39.72 17.81
C PHE A 485 -52.72 -41.00 18.59
N LEU A 486 -51.72 -41.62 19.21
CA LEU A 486 -51.76 -42.42 20.45
C LEU A 486 -50.49 -43.29 20.50
N SER A 487 -49.81 -43.25 21.64
CA SER A 487 -48.58 -43.99 21.99
C SER A 487 -47.24 -43.29 21.73
N LEU A 488 -46.92 -42.26 22.53
CA LEU A 488 -45.56 -42.00 23.06
C LEU A 488 -45.58 -40.96 24.21
N GLU A 489 -46.61 -41.00 25.06
CA GLU A 489 -46.82 -40.08 26.20
C GLU A 489 -46.06 -40.48 27.48
N SER A 490 -45.01 -41.29 27.37
CA SER A 490 -44.24 -41.72 28.54
C SER A 490 -42.75 -41.81 28.25
N LEU A 491 -42.07 -40.67 28.11
CA LEU A 491 -40.69 -40.41 28.55
C LEU A 491 -40.27 -38.97 28.17
N ASN A 492 -39.66 -38.27 29.13
CA ASN A 492 -39.09 -36.91 29.07
C ASN A 492 -40.04 -35.71 29.03
N LYS A 493 -40.61 -35.38 30.20
CA LYS A 493 -40.83 -33.97 30.58
C LYS A 493 -39.46 -33.29 30.79
N LYS A 494 -38.79 -32.87 29.72
CA LYS A 494 -37.84 -31.74 29.79
C LYS A 494 -38.70 -30.47 29.80
N GLN A 495 -38.65 -29.71 30.89
CA GLN A 495 -39.27 -28.38 30.93
C GLN A 495 -38.67 -27.54 29.81
N ILE A 496 -39.52 -27.05 28.90
CA ILE A 496 -39.13 -26.05 27.91
C ILE A 496 -39.01 -24.74 28.69
N LEU A 497 -37.77 -24.39 29.06
CA LEU A 497 -37.44 -23.11 29.66
C LEU A 497 -37.79 -21.98 28.68
N THR A 498 -38.30 -20.87 29.21
CA THR A 498 -38.54 -19.66 28.41
C THR A 498 -37.21 -19.04 27.99
N LYS A 499 -37.21 -18.26 26.89
CA LYS A 499 -35.99 -17.61 26.38
C LYS A 499 -35.29 -16.74 27.44
N ASP A 500 -36.06 -16.06 28.28
CA ASP A 500 -35.53 -15.24 29.38
C ASP A 500 -34.91 -16.10 30.51
N GLU A 501 -35.44 -17.31 30.75
CA GLU A 501 -34.87 -18.25 31.70
C GLU A 501 -33.60 -18.92 31.15
N LEU A 502 -33.54 -19.18 29.83
CA LEU A 502 -32.33 -19.68 29.16
C LEU A 502 -31.22 -18.62 29.17
N GLU A 503 -31.54 -17.35 28.89
CA GLU A 503 -30.60 -16.23 28.99
C GLU A 503 -30.13 -16.02 30.45
N ASN A 504 -30.99 -16.23 31.44
CA ASN A 504 -30.61 -16.17 32.85
C ASN A 504 -29.77 -17.38 33.32
N GLN A 505 -29.98 -18.57 32.74
CA GLN A 505 -29.14 -19.75 33.01
C GLN A 505 -27.81 -19.70 32.26
N ALA A 506 -27.76 -19.14 31.05
CA ALA A 506 -26.51 -18.86 30.33
C ALA A 506 -25.62 -17.86 31.10
N LYS A 507 -26.24 -16.97 31.89
CA LYS A 507 -25.58 -16.04 32.82
C LYS A 507 -25.14 -16.70 34.13
N GLN A 508 -25.46 -17.97 34.37
CA GLN A 508 -25.00 -18.69 35.55
C GLN A 508 -23.50 -18.96 35.38
N LEU A 509 -22.68 -17.99 35.81
CA LEU A 509 -21.24 -18.10 35.82
C LEU A 509 -20.84 -19.36 36.58
N ILE A 510 -20.11 -20.22 35.90
CA ILE A 510 -19.39 -21.33 36.51
C ILE A 510 -18.49 -20.75 37.61
N CYS A 511 -18.29 -21.50 38.70
CA CYS A 511 -17.44 -21.04 39.78
C CYS A 511 -16.00 -20.81 39.27
N PHE A 512 -15.25 -19.95 39.96
CA PHE A 512 -13.91 -19.59 39.50
C PHE A 512 -12.99 -20.81 39.36
N ASP A 513 -13.04 -21.77 40.29
CA ASP A 513 -12.17 -22.95 40.28
C ASP A 513 -12.42 -23.82 39.04
N ASP A 514 -13.68 -24.12 38.74
CA ASP A 514 -14.08 -24.86 37.53
C ASP A 514 -13.69 -24.09 36.26
N MET A 515 -13.99 -22.78 36.20
CA MET A 515 -13.66 -21.95 35.03
C MET A 515 -12.16 -21.91 34.78
N PHE A 516 -11.34 -21.84 35.84
CA PHE A 516 -9.89 -21.80 35.75
C PHE A 516 -9.33 -23.11 35.17
N VAL A 517 -9.81 -24.27 35.65
CA VAL A 517 -9.37 -25.58 35.14
C VAL A 517 -9.82 -25.78 33.69
N LEU A 518 -11.05 -25.39 33.35
CA LEU A 518 -11.55 -25.45 31.99
C LEU A 518 -10.79 -24.53 31.04
N LEU A 519 -10.42 -23.33 31.50
CA LEU A 519 -9.57 -22.40 30.76
C LEU A 519 -8.19 -23.00 30.50
N LEU A 520 -7.52 -23.54 31.53
CA LEU A 520 -6.24 -24.22 31.39
C LEU A 520 -6.33 -25.36 30.36
N GLY A 521 -7.33 -26.23 30.49
CA GLY A 521 -7.57 -27.34 29.57
C GLY A 521 -7.80 -26.88 28.13
N THR A 522 -8.56 -25.80 27.95
CA THR A 522 -8.82 -25.18 26.65
C THR A 522 -7.55 -24.60 26.01
N ILE A 523 -6.69 -23.97 26.80
CA ILE A 523 -5.46 -23.36 26.30
C ILE A 523 -4.44 -24.43 25.87
N VAL A 524 -4.40 -25.57 26.57
CA VAL A 524 -3.47 -26.67 26.23
C VAL A 524 -4.01 -27.62 25.16
N CYS A 525 -5.27 -27.47 24.72
CA CYS A 525 -5.94 -28.44 23.83
C CYS A 525 -5.48 -28.39 22.38
N ASP A 526 -5.08 -27.23 21.85
CA ASP A 526 -4.79 -27.06 20.41
C ASP A 526 -3.48 -26.31 20.14
N GLU A 527 -3.35 -25.59 19.00
CA GLU A 527 -2.26 -24.67 18.65
C GLU A 527 -2.01 -23.69 19.82
N LYS A 528 -1.15 -24.13 20.75
CA LYS A 528 -0.99 -23.55 22.08
C LYS A 528 -0.66 -22.07 21.96
N PRO A 529 -1.60 -21.15 22.26
CA PRO A 529 -1.33 -19.73 22.12
C PRO A 529 -0.21 -19.34 23.10
N ASP A 530 0.62 -18.36 22.73
CA ASP A 530 1.59 -17.78 23.65
C ASP A 530 0.86 -16.88 24.66
N ILE A 531 0.24 -17.53 25.65
CA ILE A 531 -0.50 -16.88 26.72
C ILE A 531 0.38 -15.97 27.57
N PHE A 532 1.69 -16.21 27.60
CA PHE A 532 2.64 -15.41 28.36
C PHE A 532 2.86 -14.08 27.66
N TYR A 533 3.07 -14.11 26.34
CA TYR A 533 3.06 -12.91 25.52
C TYR A 533 1.73 -12.17 25.62
N LEU A 534 0.61 -12.87 25.46
CA LEU A 534 -0.72 -12.26 25.46
C LEU A 534 -1.04 -11.60 26.80
N SER A 535 -0.79 -12.30 27.92
CA SER A 535 -0.95 -11.78 29.28
C SER A 535 -0.06 -10.55 29.52
N TRP A 536 1.21 -10.64 29.11
CA TRP A 536 2.12 -9.50 29.17
C TRP A 536 1.61 -8.32 28.33
N PHE A 537 1.19 -8.55 27.08
CA PHE A 537 0.73 -7.52 26.16
C PHE A 537 -0.50 -6.80 26.71
N ILE A 538 -1.52 -7.53 27.14
CA ILE A 538 -2.75 -6.98 27.74
C ILE A 538 -2.43 -6.25 29.04
N SER A 539 -1.68 -6.85 29.97
CA SER A 539 -1.38 -6.23 31.27
C SER A 539 -0.50 -4.97 31.15
N THR A 540 0.31 -4.91 30.11
CA THR A 540 1.29 -3.83 29.85
C THR A 540 0.66 -2.67 29.08
N PHE A 541 -0.22 -2.96 28.11
CA PHE A 541 -0.68 -1.98 27.13
C PHE A 541 -2.18 -1.66 27.18
N SER A 542 -3.00 -2.39 27.95
CA SER A 542 -4.42 -2.06 28.10
C SER A 542 -4.65 -0.79 28.94
N PRO A 543 -5.64 0.05 28.61
CA PRO A 543 -6.01 1.23 29.39
C PRO A 543 -6.79 0.85 30.65
N LYS A 544 -6.11 0.31 31.67
CA LYS A 544 -6.73 -0.26 32.89
C LYS A 544 -7.75 0.63 33.61
N GLN A 545 -7.65 1.95 33.47
CA GLN A 545 -8.56 2.91 34.12
C GLN A 545 -9.92 3.04 33.42
N CYS A 546 -10.07 2.44 32.24
CA CYS A 546 -11.23 2.59 31.36
C CYS A 546 -11.77 1.24 30.89
N LEU A 547 -11.32 0.12 31.48
CA LEU A 547 -11.85 -1.19 31.14
C LEU A 547 -13.21 -1.40 31.79
N SER A 548 -14.09 -2.09 31.09
CA SER A 548 -15.36 -2.56 31.63
C SER A 548 -15.11 -3.77 32.55
N PRO A 549 -16.02 -4.06 33.52
CA PRO A 549 -15.87 -5.21 34.40
C PRO A 549 -15.65 -6.56 33.68
N PRO A 550 -16.31 -6.87 32.54
CA PRO A 550 -16.04 -8.09 31.79
C PRO A 550 -14.60 -8.19 31.26
N PHE A 551 -14.03 -7.06 30.81
CA PHE A 551 -12.64 -6.98 30.35
C PHE A 551 -11.65 -7.08 31.51
N GLU A 552 -11.95 -6.48 32.67
CA GLU A 552 -11.13 -6.67 33.87
C GLU A 552 -11.11 -8.13 34.32
N TYR A 553 -12.27 -8.80 34.31
CA TYR A 553 -12.38 -10.22 34.62
C TYR A 553 -11.58 -11.09 33.64
N ALA A 554 -11.70 -10.82 32.34
CA ALA A 554 -10.95 -11.55 31.32
C ALA A 554 -9.42 -11.37 31.48
N ALA A 555 -8.97 -10.14 31.72
CA ALA A 555 -7.55 -9.85 31.95
C ALA A 555 -7.03 -10.54 33.21
N ALA A 556 -7.80 -10.54 34.30
CA ALA A 556 -7.41 -11.18 35.55
C ALA A 556 -7.30 -12.71 35.43
N ASN A 557 -8.22 -13.36 34.70
CA ASN A 557 -8.14 -14.81 34.46
C ASN A 557 -6.90 -15.17 33.64
N LEU A 558 -6.59 -14.40 32.60
CA LEU A 558 -5.40 -14.63 31.79
C LEU A 558 -4.10 -14.40 32.56
N GLU A 559 -4.05 -13.35 33.40
CA GLU A 559 -2.92 -13.07 34.28
C GLU A 559 -2.71 -14.21 35.28
N ALA A 560 -3.78 -14.65 35.95
CA ALA A 560 -3.74 -15.77 36.89
C ALA A 560 -3.28 -17.08 36.23
N LEU A 561 -3.77 -17.37 35.02
CA LEU A 561 -3.39 -18.57 34.27
C LEU A 561 -1.90 -18.53 33.88
N SER A 562 -1.45 -17.41 33.32
CA SER A 562 -0.04 -17.22 32.95
C SER A 562 0.88 -17.39 34.18
N ASP A 563 0.51 -16.80 35.31
CA ASP A 563 1.26 -16.93 36.57
C ASP A 563 1.28 -18.36 37.10
N HIS A 564 0.14 -19.06 37.03
CA HIS A 564 0.05 -20.47 37.41
C HIS A 564 0.96 -21.33 36.54
N CYS A 565 0.85 -21.24 35.21
CA CYS A 565 1.68 -22.02 34.29
C CYS A 565 3.18 -21.74 34.45
N MET A 566 3.57 -20.49 34.75
CA MET A 566 4.97 -20.14 35.01
C MET A 566 5.51 -20.78 36.30
N ARG A 567 4.68 -20.87 37.35
CA ARG A 567 5.06 -21.44 38.65
C ARG A 567 4.79 -22.93 38.76
N PHE A 568 4.09 -23.51 37.79
CA PHE A 568 3.80 -24.92 37.77
C PHE A 568 5.11 -25.72 37.73
N GLU A 569 5.26 -26.57 38.74
CA GLU A 569 6.29 -27.58 38.82
C GLU A 569 5.58 -28.91 38.63
N ALA A 570 5.96 -29.67 37.61
CA ALA A 570 5.43 -31.01 37.44
C ALA A 570 5.68 -31.78 38.75
N PRO A 571 4.69 -32.53 39.26
CA PRO A 571 4.93 -33.39 40.41
C PRO A 571 6.14 -34.22 40.05
N SER A 572 7.24 -34.02 40.80
CA SER A 572 8.44 -34.84 40.65
C SER A 572 7.96 -36.27 40.68
N GLU A 573 8.23 -37.05 39.63
CA GLU A 573 7.96 -38.49 39.62
C GLU A 573 8.32 -38.99 41.00
N GLN A 574 7.31 -39.36 41.80
CA GLN A 574 7.53 -40.14 42.99
C GLN A 574 8.16 -41.41 42.43
N LYS A 575 9.50 -41.41 42.39
CA LYS A 575 10.29 -42.62 42.31
C LYS A 575 9.96 -43.34 43.60
N ASP A 576 8.87 -44.09 43.55
CA ASP A 576 8.39 -44.89 44.65
C ASP A 576 9.56 -45.74 45.16
N ILE A 577 9.83 -45.56 46.45
CA ILE A 577 10.69 -46.40 47.29
C ILE A 577 9.91 -47.65 47.66
#